data_AF-A0A265US83-F1
#
_entry.id   AF-A0A265US83-F1
#
_cell.length_a   1.000
_cell.length_b   1.000
_cell.length_c   1.000
_cell.angle_alpha   90.00
_cell.angle_beta   90.00
_cell.angle_gamma   90.00
#
_symmetry.space_group_name_H-M   'P 1'
#
loop_
_entity.id
_entity.type
_entity.pdbx_description
1 polymer ?
#
loop_
_entity_poly.entity_id
_entity_poly.type
_entity_poly.pdbx_seq_one_letter_code
_entity_poly.pdbx_strand_id
1 'polypeptide(L)' 'MMPSSDYWFTLTYNEPLTGARKEFRAHFTLKH' A
#
# COMPACT_ATOMS: atom_id res chain seq x y z
N MET A 1 -1.78 21.88 14.84
CA MET A 1 -1.14 20.54 14.88
C MET A 1 -1.57 19.80 13.64
N MET A 2 -0.64 19.44 12.76
CA MET A 2 -0.98 18.58 11.62
C MET A 2 -1.35 17.20 12.19
N PRO A 3 -2.49 16.59 11.80
CA PRO A 3 -2.73 15.20 12.16
C PRO A 3 -1.56 14.40 11.56
N SER A 4 -0.93 13.53 12.35
CA SER A 4 0.00 12.52 11.84
C SER A 4 -0.74 11.80 10.73
N SER A 5 -0.47 12.17 9.48
CA SER A 5 -1.33 11.78 8.38
C SER A 5 -0.88 10.36 8.01
N ASP A 6 -1.63 9.38 8.50
CA ASP A 6 -1.47 7.97 8.17
C ASP A 6 -1.97 7.74 6.75
N TYR A 7 -1.03 7.58 5.81
CA TYR A 7 -1.31 7.31 4.42
C TYR A 7 -1.35 5.81 4.19
N TRP A 8 -2.31 5.39 3.38
CA TRP A 8 -2.47 4.00 2.97
C TRP A 8 -2.27 3.91 1.45
N PHE A 9 -1.59 2.86 1.01
CA PHE A 9 -1.57 2.50 -0.40
C PHE A 9 -1.83 1.01 -0.58
N THR A 10 -2.45 0.69 -1.70
CA THR A 10 -2.73 -0.67 -2.13
C THR A 10 -2.11 -0.87 -3.51
N LEU A 11 -1.23 -1.86 -3.62
CA LEU A 11 -0.67 -2.32 -4.88
C LEU A 11 -1.39 -3.59 -5.30
N THR A 12 -1.94 -3.59 -6.50
CA THR A 12 -2.53 -4.79 -7.09
C THR A 12 -1.70 -5.17 -8.32
N TYR A 13 -1.23 -6.42 -8.37
CA TYR A 13 -0.48 -6.92 -9.53
C TYR A 13 -0.88 -8.37 -9.83
N ASN A 14 -0.72 -8.76 -11.09
CA ASN A 14 -0.88 -10.15 -11.50
C ASN A 14 0.49 -10.82 -11.45
N GLU A 15 0.61 -11.93 -10.73
CA GLU A 15 1.84 -12.70 -10.70
C GLU A 15 2.16 -13.22 -12.11
N PRO A 16 3.37 -12.94 -12.63
CA PRO A 16 3.71 -13.28 -14.01
C PRO A 16 3.80 -14.78 -14.26
N LEU A 17 4.07 -15.58 -13.21
CA LEU A 17 4.24 -17.04 -13.31
C LEU A 17 2.92 -17.81 -13.24
N THR A 18 1.95 -17.33 -12.46
CA THR A 18 0.70 -18.05 -12.17
C THR A 18 -0.55 -17.33 -12.69
N GLY A 19 -0.41 -16.07 -13.12
CA GLY A 19 -1.53 -15.19 -13.45
C GLY A 19 -2.38 -14.79 -12.24
N ALA A 20 -2.01 -15.21 -11.03
CA ALA A 20 -2.78 -14.96 -9.83
C ALA A 20 -2.75 -13.47 -9.48
N ARG A 21 -3.92 -12.87 -9.24
CA ARG A 21 -4.03 -11.49 -8.80
C ARG A 21 -3.66 -11.40 -7.32
N LYS A 22 -2.59 -10.68 -7.01
CA LYS A 22 -2.15 -10.38 -5.65
C LYS A 22 -2.42 -8.93 -5.30
N GLU A 23 -2.75 -8.74 -4.02
CA GLU A 23 -2.95 -7.43 -3.42
C GLU A 23 -1.98 -7.27 -2.25
N PHE A 24 -1.30 -6.13 -2.21
CA PHE A 24 -0.43 -5.73 -1.13
C PHE A 24 -0.89 -4.37 -0.60
N ARG A 25 -1.22 -4.30 0.69
CA ARG A 25 -1.65 -3.06 1.34
C ARG A 25 -0.63 -2.70 2.41
N ALA A 26 -0.16 -1.46 2.36
CA ALA A 26 0.75 -0.92 3.36
C ALA A 26 0.33 0.49 3.75
N HIS A 27 0.76 0.91 4.93
CA HIS A 27 0.59 2.28 5.41
C HIS A 27 1.93 2.87 5.79
N PHE A 28 2.04 4.18 5.63
CA PHE A 28 3.16 4.95 6.12
C PHE A 28 2.64 6.22 6.78
N THR A 29 3.28 6.64 7.85
CA THR A 29 2.94 7.88 8.54
C THR A 29 3.98 8.93 8.17
N LEU A 30 3.53 10.09 7.71
CA LEU A 30 4.42 11.24 7.53
C LEU A 30 4.74 11.82 8.90
N LYS A 31 5.98 11.60 9.36
CA LYS A 31 6.51 12.27 10.56
C LYS A 31 7.03 13.65 10.16
N HIS A 32 6.49 14.68 10.80
CA HIS A 32 6.95 16.06 10.70
C HIS A 32 8.13 16.31 11.66
#